data_AF-A0A7S2E8H0-F1
#
_entry.id   AF-A0A7S2E8H0-F1
#
_cell.length_a   1.000
_cell.length_b   1.000
_cell.length_c   1.000
_cell.angle_alpha   90.00
_cell.angle_beta   90.00
_cell.angle_gamma   90.00
#
_symmetry.space_group_name_H-M   'P 1'
#
loop_
_entity.id
_entity.type
_entity.pdbx_description
1 polymer ?
#
loop_
_entity_poly.entity_id
_entity_poly.type
_entity_poly.pdbx_seq_one_letter_code
_entity_poly.pdbx_strand_id
1 'polypeptide(L)'
;GAGAGAVSAGNDAKKEARAVKSWFVEGPPLETKPDYDNIHGPLGKPLDDVFMSLFRTRLAERVGVDSSLPKNDYRGLMELVAAMNARYSDRREVQRIAQDTLRSLFPSWLPGQFGVMFAKPFPEFSSRMNAWATMMAGTWLMGECEVNDCEVDGGGIGKNQGVLVKRCRFLEESGCASACVNSCKVPTQAFF
;
A
#
# COMPACT_ATOMS: atom_id res chain seq x y z
N GLY A 1 44.00 -24.99 36.69
CA GLY A 1 43.54 -23.75 36.05
C GLY A 1 42.76 -24.10 34.80
N ALA A 2 41.43 -23.99 34.84
CA ALA A 2 40.55 -24.16 33.69
C ALA A 2 39.27 -23.38 33.99
N GLY A 3 39.13 -22.17 33.43
CA GLY A 3 37.97 -21.32 33.74
C GLY A 3 37.82 -20.03 32.92
N ALA A 4 38.60 -19.82 31.85
CA ALA A 4 38.56 -18.56 31.09
C ALA A 4 37.99 -18.70 29.66
N GLY A 5 37.75 -19.91 29.14
CA GLY A 5 37.38 -20.12 27.73
C GLY A 5 35.88 -20.07 27.40
N ALA A 6 34.99 -20.30 28.36
CA ALA A 6 33.56 -20.46 28.08
C ALA A 6 32.77 -19.14 28.05
N VAL A 7 33.30 -18.07 28.66
CA VAL A 7 32.58 -16.78 28.80
C VAL A 7 32.67 -15.93 27.53
N SER A 8 33.76 -16.03 26.76
CA SER A 8 33.93 -15.26 25.51
C SER A 8 32.98 -15.74 24.41
N ALA A 9 32.91 -17.06 24.17
CA ALA A 9 32.08 -17.63 23.12
C ALA A 9 30.57 -17.36 23.31
N GLY A 10 30.09 -17.32 24.56
CA GLY A 10 28.70 -17.01 24.88
C GLY A 10 28.32 -15.53 24.69
N ASN A 11 29.31 -14.62 24.80
CA ASN A 11 29.11 -13.19 24.55
C ASN A 11 29.15 -12.87 23.05
N ASP A 12 30.02 -13.54 22.29
CA ASP A 12 30.14 -13.36 20.85
C ASP A 12 28.90 -13.89 20.11
N ALA A 13 28.37 -15.05 20.51
CA ALA A 13 27.12 -15.60 19.95
C ALA A 13 25.89 -14.73 20.26
N LYS A 14 25.82 -14.10 21.44
CA LYS A 14 24.76 -13.14 21.77
C LYS A 14 24.90 -11.82 21.00
N LYS A 15 26.13 -11.41 20.70
CA LYS A 15 26.43 -10.21 19.89
C LYS A 15 26.05 -10.44 18.42
N GLU A 16 26.38 -11.60 17.85
CA GLU A 16 25.96 -12.00 16.50
C GLU A 16 24.44 -12.15 16.40
N ALA A 17 23.78 -12.84 17.34
CA ALA A 17 22.32 -12.97 17.34
C ALA A 17 21.59 -11.60 17.44
N ARG A 18 22.17 -10.65 18.19
CA ARG A 18 21.68 -9.26 18.26
C ARG A 18 21.98 -8.46 16.98
N ALA A 19 23.05 -8.78 16.26
CA ALA A 19 23.40 -8.15 14.98
C ALA A 19 22.53 -8.67 13.82
N VAL A 20 22.15 -9.96 13.81
CA VAL A 20 21.24 -10.54 12.80
C VAL A 20 19.83 -9.94 12.89
N LYS A 21 19.39 -9.55 14.09
CA LYS A 21 18.11 -8.83 14.31
C LYS A 21 18.02 -7.47 13.59
N SER A 22 19.12 -6.93 13.08
CA SER A 22 19.14 -5.58 12.48
C SER A 22 18.91 -5.52 10.96
N TRP A 23 18.73 -6.66 10.28
CA TRP A 23 18.52 -6.70 8.82
C TRP A 23 17.06 -6.72 8.39
N PHE A 24 16.15 -7.08 9.31
CA PHE A 24 14.73 -7.20 9.04
C PHE A 24 13.95 -6.17 9.86
N VAL A 25 12.99 -5.51 9.21
CA VAL A 25 11.98 -4.74 9.93
C VAL A 25 10.94 -5.73 10.41
N GLU A 26 10.87 -5.95 11.73
CA GLU A 26 9.81 -6.77 12.33
C GLU A 26 8.48 -6.03 12.19
N GLY A 27 7.49 -6.70 11.59
CA GLY A 27 6.12 -6.20 11.53
C GLY A 27 5.41 -6.29 12.89
N PRO A 28 4.23 -5.67 13.04
CA PRO A 28 3.42 -5.81 14.24
C PRO A 28 3.01 -7.28 14.47
N PRO A 29 2.80 -7.72 15.73
CA PRO A 29 2.39 -9.08 16.04
C PRO A 29 1.07 -9.48 15.35
N LEU A 30 0.90 -10.76 15.01
CA LEU A 30 -0.31 -11.24 14.34
C LEU A 30 -1.55 -11.16 15.23
N GLU A 31 -1.37 -11.24 16.55
CA GLU A 31 -2.43 -11.16 17.56
C GLU A 31 -3.08 -9.77 17.60
N THR A 32 -2.39 -8.76 17.07
CA THR A 32 -2.89 -7.39 16.96
C THR A 32 -3.50 -7.09 15.59
N LYS A 33 -3.64 -8.10 14.72
CA LYS A 33 -4.23 -7.94 13.38
C LYS A 33 -5.67 -7.43 13.52
N PRO A 34 -6.01 -6.28 12.91
CA PRO A 34 -7.34 -5.73 12.97
C PRO A 34 -8.35 -6.64 12.27
N ASP A 35 -9.60 -6.61 12.74
CA ASP A 35 -10.72 -7.12 11.98
C ASP A 35 -11.07 -6.11 10.89
N TYR A 36 -10.46 -6.30 9.72
CA TYR A 36 -10.63 -5.41 8.57
C TYR A 36 -12.06 -5.36 8.02
N ASP A 37 -12.91 -6.35 8.33
CA ASP A 37 -14.30 -6.34 7.89
C ASP A 37 -15.16 -5.38 8.72
N ASN A 38 -14.64 -4.89 9.85
CA ASN A 38 -15.24 -3.85 10.68
C ASN A 38 -14.58 -2.47 10.49
N ILE A 39 -13.63 -2.35 9.56
CA ILE A 39 -12.95 -1.09 9.23
C ILE A 39 -13.51 -0.57 7.90
N HIS A 40 -14.09 0.63 7.93
CA HIS A 40 -14.71 1.26 6.77
C HIS A 40 -14.25 2.71 6.62
N GLY A 41 -14.23 3.17 5.37
CA GLY A 41 -13.96 4.56 5.06
C GLY A 41 -15.04 5.50 5.62
N PRO A 42 -14.75 6.81 5.71
CA PRO A 42 -15.70 7.81 6.18
C PRO A 42 -16.99 7.88 5.35
N LEU A 43 -16.98 7.32 4.14
CA LEU A 43 -18.11 7.25 3.22
C LEU A 43 -18.99 6.01 3.43
N GLY A 44 -18.58 5.10 4.33
CA GLY A 44 -19.33 3.91 4.74
C GLY A 44 -19.08 2.67 3.89
N LYS A 45 -19.37 1.51 4.49
CA LYS A 45 -19.18 0.18 3.89
C LYS A 45 -19.80 0.02 2.48
N PRO A 46 -21.02 0.49 2.20
CA PRO A 46 -21.60 0.32 0.86
C PRO A 46 -20.75 0.96 -0.23
N LEU A 47 -20.14 2.13 0.02
CA LEU A 47 -19.31 2.79 -0.98
C LEU A 47 -17.94 2.10 -1.10
N ASP A 48 -17.38 1.63 0.01
CA ASP A 48 -16.18 0.80 0.01
C ASP A 48 -16.35 -0.46 -0.85
N ASP A 49 -17.50 -1.13 -0.73
CA ASP A 49 -17.85 -2.31 -1.54
C ASP A 49 -17.94 -1.96 -3.04
N VAL A 50 -18.46 -0.76 -3.38
CA VAL A 50 -18.48 -0.25 -4.76
C VAL A 50 -17.07 0.03 -5.27
N PHE A 51 -16.23 0.73 -4.49
CA PHE A 51 -14.85 1.02 -4.88
C PHE A 51 -14.05 -0.26 -5.11
N MET A 52 -14.17 -1.23 -4.21
CA MET A 52 -13.54 -2.54 -4.35
C MET A 52 -14.00 -3.27 -5.61
N SER A 53 -15.33 -3.33 -5.83
CA SER A 53 -15.90 -4.01 -7.00
C SER A 53 -15.44 -3.39 -8.31
N LEU A 54 -15.39 -2.05 -8.37
CA LEU A 54 -14.90 -1.30 -9.52
C LEU A 54 -13.41 -1.57 -9.74
N PHE A 55 -12.59 -1.40 -8.69
CA PHE A 55 -11.14 -1.60 -8.76
C PHE A 55 -10.80 -3.02 -9.25
N ARG A 56 -11.39 -4.04 -8.61
CA ARG A 56 -11.16 -5.44 -8.97
C ARG A 56 -11.60 -5.73 -10.40
N THR A 57 -12.71 -5.17 -10.86
CA THR A 57 -13.15 -5.34 -12.25
C THR A 57 -12.13 -4.76 -13.23
N ARG A 58 -11.63 -3.56 -12.98
CA ARG A 58 -10.62 -2.94 -13.85
C ARG A 58 -9.27 -3.64 -13.82
N LEU A 59 -8.92 -4.23 -12.68
CA LEU A 59 -7.73 -5.07 -12.57
C LEU A 59 -7.91 -6.39 -13.34
N ALA A 60 -9.04 -7.06 -13.18
CA ALA A 60 -9.35 -8.32 -13.86
C ALA A 60 -9.26 -8.18 -15.39
N GLU A 61 -9.80 -7.10 -15.95
CA GLU A 61 -9.72 -6.78 -17.38
C GLU A 61 -8.27 -6.68 -17.89
N ARG A 62 -7.35 -6.18 -17.07
CA ARG A 62 -5.94 -5.97 -17.45
C ARG A 62 -5.07 -7.20 -17.19
N VAL A 63 -5.35 -7.94 -16.13
CA VAL A 63 -4.62 -9.18 -15.79
C VAL A 63 -5.11 -10.34 -16.66
N GLY A 64 -6.36 -10.28 -17.14
CA GLY A 64 -7.00 -11.28 -18.00
C GLY A 64 -7.53 -12.50 -17.26
N VAL A 65 -7.57 -12.46 -15.92
CA VAL A 65 -8.18 -13.48 -15.05
C VAL A 65 -8.89 -12.80 -13.88
N ASP A 66 -9.81 -13.51 -13.26
CA ASP A 66 -10.52 -13.07 -12.06
C ASP A 66 -10.68 -14.24 -11.08
N SER A 67 -10.92 -13.91 -9.81
CA SER A 67 -11.29 -14.85 -8.76
C SER A 67 -12.76 -15.25 -8.91
N SER A 68 -13.11 -16.44 -8.44
CA SER A 68 -14.50 -16.91 -8.36
C SER A 68 -15.29 -16.29 -7.19
N LEU A 69 -14.61 -15.55 -6.30
CA LEU A 69 -15.23 -14.91 -5.15
C LEU A 69 -16.04 -13.67 -5.53
N PRO A 70 -17.02 -13.24 -4.71
CA PRO A 70 -17.82 -12.03 -4.96
C PRO A 70 -16.97 -10.80 -5.27
N LYS A 71 -17.43 -9.89 -6.13
CA LYS A 71 -16.62 -8.73 -6.59
C LYS A 71 -16.16 -7.80 -5.46
N ASN A 72 -16.94 -7.74 -4.38
CA ASN A 72 -16.64 -7.03 -3.15
C ASN A 72 -15.95 -7.92 -2.10
N ASP A 73 -15.28 -8.99 -2.52
CA ASP A 73 -14.46 -9.82 -1.64
C ASP A 73 -12.98 -9.44 -1.76
N TYR A 74 -12.39 -9.06 -0.63
CA TYR A 74 -10.99 -8.60 -0.57
C TYR A 74 -9.99 -9.73 -0.85
N ARG A 75 -10.29 -10.97 -0.42
CA ARG A 75 -9.45 -12.13 -0.74
C ARG A 75 -9.46 -12.37 -2.24
N GLY A 76 -10.61 -12.21 -2.89
CA GLY A 76 -10.72 -12.25 -4.34
C GLY A 76 -9.81 -11.22 -5.02
N LEU A 77 -9.71 -10.00 -4.49
CA LEU A 77 -8.73 -9.01 -4.99
C LEU A 77 -7.28 -9.48 -4.79
N MET A 78 -6.95 -10.05 -3.63
CA MET A 78 -5.59 -10.56 -3.37
C MET A 78 -5.22 -11.73 -4.29
N GLU A 79 -6.18 -12.60 -4.64
CA GLU A 79 -5.98 -13.67 -5.63
C GLU A 79 -5.59 -13.10 -7.01
N LEU A 80 -6.18 -11.98 -7.44
CA LEU A 80 -5.79 -11.30 -8.68
C LEU A 80 -4.40 -10.70 -8.59
N VAL A 81 -4.07 -10.07 -7.46
CA VAL A 81 -2.73 -9.50 -7.23
C VAL A 81 -1.68 -10.61 -7.28
N ALA A 82 -1.93 -11.75 -6.62
CA ALA A 82 -1.06 -12.91 -6.68
C ALA A 82 -0.93 -13.46 -8.11
N ALA A 83 -2.04 -13.61 -8.84
CA ALA A 83 -2.03 -14.06 -10.23
C ALA A 83 -1.24 -13.12 -11.15
N MET A 84 -1.39 -11.80 -10.98
CA MET A 84 -0.62 -10.80 -11.73
C MET A 84 0.89 -10.93 -11.46
N ASN A 85 1.29 -11.03 -10.19
CA ASN A 85 2.70 -11.16 -9.81
C ASN A 85 3.30 -12.52 -10.21
N ALA A 86 2.49 -13.58 -10.29
CA ALA A 86 2.92 -14.88 -10.80
C ALA A 86 3.08 -14.90 -12.34
N ARG A 87 2.25 -14.13 -13.04
CA ARG A 87 2.21 -14.08 -14.51
C ARG A 87 3.35 -13.25 -15.12
N TYR A 88 3.76 -12.19 -14.45
CA TYR A 88 4.77 -11.25 -14.96
C TYR A 88 6.03 -11.26 -14.08
N SER A 89 7.16 -11.65 -14.68
CA SER A 89 8.47 -11.61 -14.01
C SER A 89 9.10 -10.22 -14.00
N ASP A 90 8.71 -9.34 -14.93
CA ASP A 90 9.14 -7.94 -14.93
C ASP A 90 8.24 -7.09 -14.02
N ARG A 91 8.83 -6.59 -12.93
CA ARG A 91 8.17 -5.66 -12.00
C ARG A 91 7.64 -4.40 -12.67
N ARG A 92 8.27 -3.92 -13.76
CA ARG A 92 7.80 -2.73 -14.47
C ARG A 92 6.45 -2.97 -15.14
N GLU A 93 6.22 -4.18 -15.62
CA GLU A 93 4.95 -4.56 -16.22
C GLU A 93 3.85 -4.65 -15.16
N VAL A 94 4.14 -5.24 -14.00
CA VAL A 94 3.22 -5.24 -12.84
C VAL A 94 2.88 -3.80 -12.44
N GLN A 95 3.89 -2.93 -12.33
CA GLN A 95 3.70 -1.54 -11.96
C GLN A 95 2.84 -0.79 -12.99
N ARG A 96 3.08 -1.02 -14.28
CA ARG A 96 2.30 -0.43 -15.38
C ARG A 96 0.84 -0.86 -15.33
N ILE A 97 0.57 -2.16 -15.18
CA ILE A 97 -0.79 -2.70 -15.07
C ILE A 97 -1.53 -2.10 -13.87
N ALA A 98 -0.87 -2.05 -12.71
CA ALA A 98 -1.44 -1.45 -11.50
C ALA A 98 -1.72 0.04 -11.69
N GLN A 99 -0.79 0.79 -12.29
CA GLN A 99 -0.96 2.22 -12.53
C GLN A 99 -2.08 2.49 -13.55
N ASP A 100 -2.17 1.69 -14.61
CA ASP A 100 -3.22 1.80 -15.60
C ASP A 100 -4.59 1.40 -15.05
N THR A 101 -4.63 0.46 -14.09
CA THR A 101 -5.85 0.14 -13.32
C THR A 101 -6.32 1.38 -12.57
N LEU A 102 -5.43 2.02 -11.80
CA LEU A 102 -5.74 3.23 -11.03
C LEU A 102 -6.20 4.39 -11.92
N ARG A 103 -5.49 4.67 -13.03
CA ARG A 103 -5.89 5.69 -14.00
C ARG A 103 -7.29 5.45 -14.56
N SER A 104 -7.66 4.19 -14.78
CA SER A 104 -8.96 3.83 -15.36
C SER A 104 -10.15 4.12 -14.45
N LEU A 105 -9.91 4.27 -13.13
CA LEU A 105 -10.97 4.64 -12.18
C LEU A 105 -11.45 6.07 -12.40
N PHE A 106 -10.64 6.90 -13.06
CA PHE A 106 -10.95 8.29 -13.35
C PHE A 106 -11.36 8.48 -14.82
N PRO A 107 -12.16 9.51 -15.12
CA PRO A 107 -12.36 9.95 -16.50
C PRO A 107 -11.02 10.23 -17.18
N SER A 108 -10.88 9.86 -18.46
CA SER A 108 -9.60 9.94 -19.20
C SER A 108 -8.98 11.35 -19.23
N TRP A 109 -9.80 12.39 -19.16
CA TRP A 109 -9.35 13.78 -19.13
C TRP A 109 -8.87 14.23 -17.73
N LEU A 110 -9.37 13.63 -16.65
CA LEU A 110 -9.23 14.18 -15.29
C LEU A 110 -7.77 14.18 -14.80
N PRO A 111 -6.99 13.08 -14.85
CA PRO A 111 -5.61 13.09 -14.33
C PRO A 111 -4.72 14.14 -15.03
N GLY A 112 -4.84 14.24 -16.36
CA GLY A 112 -4.08 15.21 -17.13
C GLY A 112 -4.46 16.66 -16.83
N GLN A 113 -5.77 16.95 -16.76
CA GLN A 113 -6.27 18.29 -16.46
C GLN A 113 -5.99 18.70 -15.01
N PHE A 114 -6.08 17.77 -14.05
CA PHE A 114 -5.74 18.04 -12.65
C PHE A 114 -4.29 18.52 -12.50
N GLY A 115 -3.36 17.88 -13.21
CA GLY A 115 -1.95 18.29 -13.21
C GLY A 115 -1.74 19.74 -13.67
N VAL A 116 -2.48 20.15 -14.71
CA VAL A 116 -2.35 21.49 -15.31
C VAL A 116 -3.08 22.55 -14.47
N MET A 117 -4.28 22.26 -13.97
CA MET A 117 -5.15 23.23 -13.30
C MET A 117 -4.89 23.36 -11.81
N PHE A 118 -4.36 22.32 -11.16
CA PHE A 118 -4.19 22.28 -9.70
C PHE A 118 -2.76 21.93 -9.31
N ALA A 119 -2.23 20.78 -9.71
CA ALA A 119 -0.95 20.28 -9.17
C ALA A 119 0.24 21.22 -9.45
N LYS A 120 0.33 21.77 -10.66
CA LYS A 120 1.37 22.74 -11.03
C LYS A 120 1.17 24.14 -10.44
N PRO A 121 -0.02 24.77 -10.56
CA PRO A 121 -0.21 26.14 -10.04
C PRO A 121 -0.34 26.21 -8.51
N PHE A 122 -0.85 25.15 -7.88
CA PHE A 122 -1.14 25.10 -6.44
C PHE A 122 -0.64 23.78 -5.83
N PRO A 123 0.68 23.54 -5.77
CA PRO A 123 1.25 22.25 -5.37
C PRO A 123 0.87 21.87 -3.94
N GLU A 124 1.01 22.77 -2.97
CA GLU A 124 0.66 22.49 -1.57
C GLU A 124 -0.83 22.16 -1.40
N PHE A 125 -1.71 22.96 -2.04
CA PHE A 125 -3.15 22.72 -1.99
C PHE A 125 -3.51 21.36 -2.61
N SER A 126 -2.91 21.03 -3.74
CA SER A 126 -3.14 19.77 -4.45
C SER A 126 -2.68 18.57 -3.64
N SER A 127 -1.51 18.65 -3.00
CA SER A 127 -1.01 17.61 -2.10
C SER A 127 -1.95 17.39 -0.92
N ARG A 128 -2.45 18.46 -0.29
CA ARG A 128 -3.43 18.37 0.81
C ARG A 128 -4.76 17.78 0.37
N MET A 129 -5.24 18.18 -0.81
CA MET A 129 -6.46 17.63 -1.40
C MET A 129 -6.32 16.13 -1.68
N ASN A 130 -5.19 15.73 -2.28
CA ASN A 130 -4.90 14.32 -2.58
C ASN A 130 -4.79 13.50 -1.31
N ALA A 131 -4.07 13.98 -0.29
CA ALA A 131 -3.97 13.30 1.00
C ALA A 131 -5.35 13.09 1.64
N TRP A 132 -6.18 14.13 1.66
CA TRP A 132 -7.54 14.04 2.16
C TRP A 132 -8.40 13.07 1.33
N ALA A 133 -8.37 13.16 0.01
CA ALA A 133 -9.15 12.29 -0.89
C ALA A 133 -8.73 10.83 -0.76
N THR A 134 -7.42 10.55 -0.66
CA THR A 134 -6.89 9.21 -0.42
C THR A 134 -7.32 8.66 0.94
N MET A 135 -7.33 9.47 2.00
CA MET A 135 -7.86 9.04 3.31
C MET A 135 -9.37 8.76 3.24
N MET A 136 -10.15 9.56 2.50
CA MET A 136 -11.59 9.36 2.35
C MET A 136 -11.96 8.11 1.53
N ALA A 137 -11.17 7.77 0.49
CA ALA A 137 -11.49 6.70 -0.46
C ALA A 137 -10.57 5.47 -0.37
N GLY A 138 -9.53 5.51 0.45
CA GLY A 138 -8.47 4.48 0.51
C GLY A 138 -8.61 3.48 1.65
N THR A 139 -9.49 3.73 2.63
CA THR A 139 -9.61 2.89 3.84
C THR A 139 -10.02 1.44 3.55
N TRP A 140 -10.90 1.20 2.58
CA TRP A 140 -11.29 -0.16 2.18
C TRP A 140 -10.09 -0.99 1.67
N LEU A 141 -9.12 -0.32 1.05
CA LEU A 141 -7.95 -0.94 0.43
C LEU A 141 -6.81 -1.14 1.44
N MET A 142 -6.53 -0.09 2.22
CA MET A 142 -5.33 0.00 3.05
C MET A 142 -5.60 -0.18 4.55
N GLY A 143 -6.86 -0.15 5.01
CA GLY A 143 -7.19 -0.10 6.43
C GLY A 143 -7.20 1.33 6.97
N GLU A 144 -7.15 1.49 8.30
CA GLU A 144 -7.23 2.81 8.95
C GLU A 144 -6.17 3.79 8.42
N CYS A 145 -6.66 4.92 7.92
CA CYS A 145 -5.86 6.01 7.37
C CYS A 145 -6.17 7.33 8.08
N GLU A 146 -5.15 8.16 8.29
CA GLU A 146 -5.30 9.53 8.76
C GLU A 146 -4.43 10.48 7.95
N VAL A 147 -4.87 11.73 7.81
CA VAL A 147 -4.04 12.78 7.21
C VAL A 147 -3.01 13.22 8.23
N ASN A 148 -1.75 13.30 7.80
CA ASN A 148 -0.64 13.70 8.65
C ASN A 148 0.30 14.68 7.95
N ASP A 149 1.22 15.24 8.73
CA ASP A 149 2.35 15.99 8.20
C ASP A 149 3.39 15.01 7.64
N CYS A 150 4.02 15.36 6.52
CA CYS A 150 5.03 14.53 5.88
C CYS A 150 6.25 15.35 5.44
N GLU A 151 7.39 14.68 5.27
CA GLU A 151 8.54 15.28 4.60
C GLU A 151 8.21 15.46 3.12
N VAL A 152 8.44 16.67 2.61
CA VAL A 152 8.26 17.01 1.19
C VAL A 152 9.61 17.19 0.50
N ASP A 153 9.61 17.07 -0.83
CA ASP A 153 10.78 17.32 -1.64
C ASP A 153 11.38 18.70 -1.32
N GLY A 154 12.70 18.74 -1.08
CA GLY A 154 13.39 19.94 -0.60
C GLY A 154 13.61 19.98 0.92
N GLY A 155 13.19 18.96 1.67
CA GLY A 155 13.56 18.76 3.08
C GLY A 155 12.71 19.54 4.08
N GLY A 156 11.55 20.06 3.66
CA GLY A 156 10.58 20.71 4.53
C GLY A 156 9.52 19.76 5.08
N ILE A 157 8.72 20.24 6.04
CA ILE A 157 7.53 19.53 6.54
C ILE A 157 6.28 20.10 5.85
N GLY A 158 5.64 19.28 5.03
CA GLY A 158 4.36 19.58 4.40
C GLY A 158 3.19 19.32 5.32
N LYS A 159 2.51 20.38 5.75
CA LYS A 159 1.38 20.27 6.68
C LYS A 159 0.16 19.63 6.02
N ASN A 160 -0.36 18.54 6.60
CA ASN A 160 -1.50 17.78 6.08
C ASN A 160 -1.33 17.29 4.62
N GLN A 161 -0.09 17.03 4.19
CA GLN A 161 0.23 16.57 2.83
C GLN A 161 0.48 15.05 2.76
N GLY A 162 0.48 14.36 3.90
CA GLY A 162 0.68 12.93 3.99
C GLY A 162 -0.59 12.16 4.32
N VAL A 163 -0.57 10.87 4.00
CA VAL A 163 -1.53 9.89 4.52
C VAL A 163 -0.74 8.86 5.33
N LEU A 164 -1.04 8.78 6.62
CA LEU A 164 -0.55 7.73 7.49
C LEU A 164 -1.53 6.56 7.43
N VAL A 165 -1.07 5.43 6.88
CA VAL A 165 -1.75 4.15 6.98
C VAL A 165 -1.27 3.47 8.26
N LYS A 166 -2.14 3.32 9.26
CA LYS A 166 -1.74 2.77 10.57
C LYS A 166 -1.25 1.33 10.47
N ARG A 167 -1.97 0.51 9.70
CA ARG A 167 -1.63 -0.89 9.42
C ARG A 167 -2.21 -1.32 8.07
N CYS A 168 -1.32 -1.46 7.08
CA CYS A 168 -1.70 -1.65 5.69
C CYS A 168 -2.30 -3.04 5.42
N ARG A 169 -3.63 -3.11 5.23
CA ARG A 169 -4.35 -4.35 4.87
C ARG A 169 -3.76 -5.02 3.64
N PHE A 170 -3.42 -4.24 2.60
CA PHE A 170 -2.88 -4.77 1.35
C PHE A 170 -1.54 -5.48 1.56
N LEU A 171 -0.65 -4.92 2.39
CA LEU A 171 0.62 -5.55 2.71
C LEU A 171 0.43 -6.85 3.49
N GLU A 172 -0.48 -6.85 4.46
CA GLU A 172 -0.74 -8.02 5.31
C GLU A 172 -1.38 -9.17 4.53
N GLU A 173 -2.41 -8.88 3.74
CA GLU A 173 -3.16 -9.91 3.03
C GLU A 173 -2.49 -10.37 1.73
N SER A 174 -1.62 -9.54 1.13
CA SER A 174 -0.80 -9.98 -0.02
C SER A 174 0.34 -10.92 0.40
N GLY A 175 0.74 -10.93 1.68
CA GLY A 175 1.76 -11.82 2.23
C GLY A 175 3.17 -11.65 1.64
N CYS A 176 3.39 -10.65 0.77
CA CYS A 176 4.64 -10.45 0.05
C CYS A 176 4.92 -8.95 -0.13
N ALA A 177 6.00 -8.46 0.49
CA ALA A 177 6.41 -7.07 0.36
C ALA A 177 6.64 -6.65 -1.10
N SER A 178 7.17 -7.55 -1.94
CA SER A 178 7.36 -7.28 -3.36
C SER A 178 6.03 -7.05 -4.09
N ALA A 179 4.99 -7.84 -3.77
CA ALA A 179 3.66 -7.66 -4.35
C ALA A 179 3.06 -6.30 -3.93
N CYS A 180 3.15 -5.95 -2.64
CA CYS A 180 2.72 -4.64 -2.13
C CYS A 180 3.44 -3.48 -2.81
N VAL A 181 4.77 -3.54 -2.90
CA VAL A 181 5.59 -2.47 -3.47
C VAL A 181 5.28 -2.25 -4.95
N ASN A 182 5.21 -3.33 -5.73
CA ASN A 182 5.08 -3.24 -7.19
C ASN A 182 3.63 -3.12 -7.66
N SER A 183 2.66 -3.59 -6.89
CA SER A 183 1.23 -3.58 -7.29
C SER A 183 0.44 -2.42 -6.66
N CYS A 184 0.93 -1.83 -5.56
CA CYS A 184 0.22 -0.78 -4.84
C CYS A 184 1.09 0.48 -4.66
N LYS A 185 2.22 0.37 -3.93
CA LYS A 185 2.99 1.55 -3.49
C LYS A 185 3.58 2.36 -4.65
N VAL A 186 4.47 1.77 -5.45
CA VAL A 186 5.16 2.47 -6.55
C VAL A 186 4.18 2.98 -7.61
N PRO A 187 3.18 2.19 -8.06
CA PRO A 187 2.17 2.66 -9.01
C PRO A 187 1.38 3.87 -8.52
N THR A 188 1.01 3.89 -7.24
CA THR A 188 0.24 4.98 -6.64
C THR A 188 1.10 6.24 -6.49
N GLN A 189 2.36 6.09 -6.08
CA GLN A 189 3.31 7.21 -6.01
C GLN A 189 3.61 7.83 -7.37
N ALA A 190 3.62 7.03 -8.44
CA ALA A 190 3.83 7.54 -9.80
C ALA A 190 2.54 8.12 -10.42
N PHE A 191 1.39 7.93 -9.79
CA PHE A 191 0.11 8.49 -10.24
C PHE A 191 -0.13 9.90 -9.69
N PHE A 192 0.22 10.15 -8.42
CA PHE A 192 0.16 11.45 -7.77
C PHE A 192 1.37 12.32 -8.12
#